data_AF-A0A957UP04-F1
#
_entry.id   AF-A0A957UP04-F1
#
_cell.length_a   1.000
_cell.length_b   1.000
_cell.length_c   1.000
_cell.angle_alpha   90.00
_cell.angle_beta   90.00
_cell.angle_gamma   90.00
#
_symmetry.space_group_name_H-M   'P 1'
#
loop_
_entity.id
_entity.type
_entity.pdbx_description
1 polymer ?
#
loop_
_entity_poly.entity_id
_entity_poly.type
_entity_poly.pdbx_seq_one_letter_code
_entity_poly.pdbx_strand_id
1 'polypeptide(L)'
;MIDAVIQSQIMAAVDALFDEQVDFLKALVRIPSLRGQEAPCQDLVAERLHRFGYEVDQWQLDEAEMQHHPGFSPVMYTSYERAYNVVGTHRPRQRKGRSLILQGHVDVVPAGPAEQWTSPPFEPSERGGWLYGRGAGDMKNGVTANLYAVEALKRAGMQPAAPLYQQSVIEEECTGNGALATILRGYQADGVL
;
A
#
# COMPACT_ATOMS: atom_id res chain seq x y z
N MET A 1 -13.32 17.06 -17.58
CA MET A 1 -12.16 17.81 -17.07
C MET A 1 -12.50 18.25 -15.66
N ILE A 2 -11.60 18.11 -14.68
CA ILE A 2 -11.85 18.54 -13.30
C ILE A 2 -11.87 20.07 -13.26
N ASP A 3 -12.67 20.65 -12.39
CA ASP A 3 -12.71 22.10 -12.16
C ASP A 3 -11.35 22.62 -11.67
N ALA A 4 -10.89 23.76 -12.19
CA ALA A 4 -9.55 24.28 -11.93
C ALA A 4 -9.35 24.69 -10.46
N VAL A 5 -10.40 25.17 -9.79
CA VAL A 5 -10.34 25.52 -8.36
C VAL A 5 -10.21 24.25 -7.53
N ILE A 6 -11.01 23.22 -7.84
CA ILE A 6 -10.91 21.91 -7.20
C ILE A 6 -9.51 21.32 -7.38
N GLN A 7 -8.97 21.34 -8.60
CA GLN A 7 -7.63 20.84 -8.88
C GLN A 7 -6.58 21.60 -8.05
N SER A 8 -6.64 22.93 -8.01
CA SER A 8 -5.70 23.74 -7.23
C SER A 8 -5.77 23.45 -5.73
N GLN A 9 -6.96 23.21 -5.17
CA GLN A 9 -7.14 22.86 -3.76
C GLN A 9 -6.53 21.48 -3.44
N ILE A 10 -6.71 20.50 -4.32
CA ILE A 10 -6.12 19.17 -4.14
C ILE A 10 -4.59 19.25 -4.22
N MET A 11 -4.05 19.96 -5.21
CA MET A 11 -2.59 20.12 -5.35
C MET A 11 -1.98 20.81 -4.13
N ALA A 12 -2.61 21.88 -3.62
CA ALA A 12 -2.14 22.53 -2.40
C ALA A 12 -2.17 21.60 -1.17
N ALA A 13 -3.15 20.70 -1.08
CA ALA A 13 -3.20 19.69 -0.02
C ALA A 13 -2.12 18.61 -0.19
N VAL A 14 -1.81 18.20 -1.42
CA VAL A 14 -0.69 17.30 -1.71
C VAL A 14 0.63 17.94 -1.29
N ASP A 15 0.89 19.18 -1.70
CA ASP A 15 2.11 19.91 -1.34
C ASP A 15 2.27 20.05 0.18
N ALA A 16 1.18 20.38 0.89
CA ALA A 16 1.18 20.49 2.35
C ALA A 16 1.42 19.16 3.08
N LEU A 17 1.13 18.01 2.45
CA LEU A 17 1.35 16.68 3.03
C LEU A 17 2.67 16.03 2.58
N PHE A 18 3.40 16.64 1.65
CA PHE A 18 4.49 15.97 0.95
C PHE A 18 5.64 15.57 1.87
N ASP A 19 6.02 16.42 2.82
CA ASP A 19 7.07 16.08 3.81
C ASP A 19 6.65 14.89 4.68
N GLU A 20 5.40 14.88 5.16
CA GLU A 20 4.84 13.77 5.94
C GLU A 20 4.78 12.48 5.11
N GLN A 21 4.46 12.59 3.82
CA GLN A 21 4.43 11.49 2.86
C GLN A 21 5.82 10.89 2.66
N VAL A 22 6.84 11.75 2.45
CA VAL A 22 8.23 11.33 2.30
C VAL A 22 8.73 10.65 3.58
N ASP A 23 8.41 11.18 4.76
CA ASP A 23 8.79 10.58 6.03
C ASP A 23 8.12 9.21 6.27
N PHE A 24 6.86 9.06 5.85
CA PHE A 24 6.20 7.76 5.88
C PHE A 24 6.85 6.75 4.93
N LEU A 25 7.18 7.16 3.71
CA LEU A 25 7.89 6.31 2.75
C LEU A 25 9.25 5.87 3.31
N LYS A 26 10.01 6.78 3.92
CA LYS A 26 11.27 6.44 4.60
C LYS A 26 11.04 5.41 5.70
N ALA A 27 10.00 5.56 6.51
CA ALA A 27 9.68 4.61 7.56
C ALA A 27 9.38 3.21 7.00
N LEU A 28 8.61 3.11 5.90
CA LEU A 28 8.38 1.84 5.22
C LEU A 28 9.68 1.25 4.64
N VAL A 29 10.53 2.07 4.02
CA VAL A 29 11.83 1.63 3.44
C VAL A 29 12.79 1.11 4.50
N ARG A 30 12.72 1.63 5.74
CA ARG A 30 13.53 1.11 6.87
C ARG A 30 13.20 -0.32 7.26
N ILE A 31 12.02 -0.82 6.89
CA ILE A 31 11.57 -2.16 7.24
C ILE A 31 11.99 -3.13 6.12
N PRO A 32 12.87 -4.11 6.39
CA PRO A 32 13.22 -5.14 5.44
C PRO A 32 12.09 -6.18 5.36
N SER A 33 10.99 -5.79 4.72
CA SER A 33 9.81 -6.62 4.46
C SER A 33 10.06 -7.67 3.38
N LEU A 34 11.09 -8.48 3.60
CA LEU A 34 11.37 -9.66 2.79
C LEU A 34 10.26 -10.69 3.00
N ARG A 35 10.19 -11.66 2.10
CA ARG A 35 9.24 -12.77 2.17
C ARG A 35 9.20 -13.41 3.57
N GLY A 36 8.02 -13.45 4.19
CA GLY A 36 7.79 -13.96 5.55
C GLY A 36 8.14 -12.99 6.70
N GLN A 37 8.59 -11.77 6.39
CA GLN A 37 8.99 -10.73 7.33
C GLN A 37 8.25 -9.40 7.09
N GLU A 38 7.12 -9.44 6.41
CA GLU A 38 6.34 -8.28 5.96
C GLU A 38 5.51 -7.65 7.09
N ALA A 39 5.19 -8.44 8.13
CA ALA A 39 4.33 -8.06 9.25
C ALA A 39 4.58 -6.64 9.80
N PRO A 40 5.82 -6.24 10.17
CA PRO A 40 6.05 -4.88 10.69
C PRO A 40 5.72 -3.76 9.68
N CYS A 41 5.87 -4.04 8.38
CA CYS A 41 5.53 -3.09 7.33
C CYS A 41 4.01 -2.93 7.21
N GLN A 42 3.29 -4.06 7.27
CA GLN A 42 1.83 -4.08 7.29
C GLN A 42 1.27 -3.40 8.54
N ASP A 43 1.88 -3.60 9.71
CA ASP A 43 1.49 -2.91 10.96
C ASP A 43 1.58 -1.39 10.80
N LEU A 44 2.66 -0.90 10.19
CA LEU A 44 2.86 0.52 9.94
C LEU A 44 1.81 1.09 8.95
N VAL A 45 1.42 0.31 7.94
CA VAL A 45 0.33 0.68 7.02
C VAL A 45 -1.03 0.69 7.72
N ALA A 46 -1.32 -0.32 8.53
CA ALA A 46 -2.55 -0.39 9.31
C ALA A 46 -2.68 0.80 10.29
N GLU A 47 -1.60 1.12 11.00
CA GLU A 47 -1.56 2.29 11.89
C GLU A 47 -1.83 3.59 11.12
N ARG A 48 -1.21 3.74 9.94
CA ARG A 48 -1.42 4.90 9.09
C ARG A 48 -2.87 5.03 8.63
N LEU A 49 -3.49 3.94 8.20
CA LEU A 49 -4.90 3.91 7.79
C LEU A 49 -5.83 4.25 8.96
N HIS A 50 -5.57 3.73 10.16
CA HIS A 50 -6.30 4.11 11.36
C HIS A 50 -6.18 5.61 11.67
N ARG A 51 -4.98 6.18 11.57
CA ARG A 51 -4.75 7.62 11.76
C ARG A 51 -5.51 8.47 10.73
N PHE A 52 -5.64 7.99 9.49
CA PHE A 52 -6.47 8.62 8.46
C PHE A 52 -7.98 8.34 8.61
N GLY A 53 -8.38 7.63 9.66
CA GLY A 53 -9.78 7.38 10.02
C GLY A 53 -10.47 6.32 9.17
N TYR A 54 -9.73 5.34 8.65
CA TYR A 54 -10.29 4.20 7.94
C TYR A 54 -10.79 3.11 8.90
N GLU A 55 -11.83 2.40 8.48
CA GLU A 55 -12.13 1.05 8.97
C GLU A 55 -11.07 0.10 8.37
N VAL A 56 -10.33 -0.63 9.20
CA VAL A 56 -9.22 -1.49 8.75
C VAL A 56 -9.59 -2.96 8.96
N ASP A 57 -9.53 -3.75 7.89
CA ASP A 57 -9.50 -5.23 7.95
C ASP A 57 -8.04 -5.67 7.82
N GLN A 58 -7.61 -6.54 8.73
CA GLN A 58 -6.27 -7.13 8.75
C GLN A 58 -6.44 -8.61 9.02
N TRP A 59 -6.03 -9.46 8.08
CA TRP A 59 -6.22 -10.90 8.18
C TRP A 59 -5.03 -11.66 7.59
N GLN A 60 -4.76 -12.80 8.22
CA GLN A 60 -3.73 -13.73 7.78
C GLN A 60 -4.15 -14.45 6.50
N LEU A 61 -3.20 -14.68 5.59
CA LEU A 61 -3.41 -15.52 4.42
C LEU A 61 -3.54 -16.98 4.86
N ASP A 62 -4.54 -17.67 4.30
CA ASP A 62 -4.74 -19.11 4.49
C ASP A 62 -4.56 -19.83 3.14
N GLU A 63 -3.51 -20.65 3.05
CA GLU A 63 -3.24 -21.46 1.87
C GLU A 63 -4.39 -22.44 1.59
N ALA A 64 -5.06 -22.95 2.62
CA ALA A 64 -6.13 -23.91 2.44
C ALA A 64 -7.34 -23.30 1.71
N GLU A 65 -7.60 -22.02 1.92
CA GLU A 65 -8.64 -21.24 1.23
C GLU A 65 -8.28 -20.94 -0.22
N MET A 66 -6.98 -20.82 -0.53
CA MET A 66 -6.50 -20.39 -1.84
C MET A 66 -6.10 -21.53 -2.77
N GLN A 67 -5.62 -22.66 -2.25
CA GLN A 67 -4.95 -23.73 -3.02
C GLN A 67 -5.77 -24.30 -4.19
N HIS A 68 -7.09 -24.20 -4.13
CA HIS A 68 -8.01 -24.71 -5.16
C HIS A 68 -8.38 -23.64 -6.21
N HIS A 69 -8.00 -22.38 -5.99
CA HIS A 69 -8.30 -21.30 -6.91
C HIS A 69 -7.35 -21.33 -8.12
N PRO A 70 -7.82 -21.19 -9.37
CA PRO A 70 -6.96 -21.26 -10.56
C PRO A 70 -5.83 -20.22 -10.60
N GLY A 71 -6.00 -19.10 -9.90
CA GLY A 71 -5.00 -18.04 -9.78
C GLY A 71 -3.99 -18.22 -8.64
N PHE A 72 -4.09 -19.30 -7.86
CA PHE A 72 -3.15 -19.57 -6.77
C PHE A 72 -1.82 -20.08 -7.31
N SER A 73 -0.73 -19.66 -6.67
CA SER A 73 0.61 -20.18 -6.92
C SER A 73 1.22 -20.77 -5.64
N PRO A 74 1.78 -22.00 -5.67
CA PRO A 74 2.34 -22.65 -4.48
C PRO A 74 3.48 -21.89 -3.81
N VAL A 75 3.46 -21.86 -2.48
CA VAL A 75 4.46 -21.19 -1.65
C VAL A 75 5.56 -22.19 -1.32
N MET A 76 6.77 -21.92 -1.77
CA MET A 76 7.94 -22.76 -1.48
C MET A 76 8.77 -22.14 -0.36
N TYR A 77 9.08 -22.92 0.68
CA TYR A 77 10.04 -22.60 1.74
C TYR A 77 9.69 -21.39 2.63
N THR A 78 8.41 -21.00 2.76
CA THR A 78 7.98 -19.88 3.62
C THR A 78 6.62 -20.20 4.25
N SER A 79 6.44 -19.83 5.51
CA SER A 79 5.18 -20.01 6.25
C SER A 79 4.32 -18.75 6.21
N TYR A 80 3.01 -18.91 6.12
CA TYR A 80 2.04 -17.82 6.24
C TYR A 80 1.67 -17.44 7.67
N GLU A 81 2.34 -17.99 8.70
CA GLU A 81 2.10 -17.67 10.12
C GLU A 81 2.08 -16.16 10.45
N ARG A 82 2.86 -15.37 9.74
CA ARG A 82 2.93 -13.90 9.91
C ARG A 82 2.65 -13.13 8.63
N ALA A 83 2.02 -13.78 7.67
CA ALA A 83 1.70 -13.24 6.37
C ALA A 83 0.26 -12.74 6.38
N TYR A 84 0.05 -11.43 6.49
CA TYR A 84 -1.29 -10.82 6.47
C TYR A 84 -1.37 -9.65 5.50
N ASN A 85 -2.58 -9.46 4.98
CA ASN A 85 -2.95 -8.28 4.21
C ASN A 85 -3.59 -7.23 5.11
N VAL A 86 -3.59 -5.98 4.64
CA VAL A 86 -4.26 -4.86 5.30
C VAL A 86 -5.12 -4.13 4.27
N VAL A 87 -6.39 -3.90 4.59
CA VAL A 87 -7.30 -3.14 3.74
C VAL A 87 -8.03 -2.05 4.53
N GLY A 88 -7.83 -0.81 4.12
CA GLY A 88 -8.58 0.34 4.62
C GLY A 88 -9.82 0.61 3.77
N THR A 89 -11.00 0.69 4.39
CA THR A 89 -12.27 0.95 3.70
C THR A 89 -12.77 2.37 3.96
N HIS A 90 -12.98 3.12 2.87
CA HIS A 90 -13.74 4.37 2.89
C HIS A 90 -15.18 4.13 2.43
N ARG A 91 -16.15 4.54 3.25
CA ARG A 91 -17.58 4.50 2.91
C ARG A 91 -18.09 5.93 2.71
N PRO A 92 -18.63 6.27 1.53
CA PRO A 92 -19.12 7.61 1.28
C PRO A 92 -20.42 7.87 2.04
N ARG A 93 -20.66 9.13 2.41
CA ARG A 93 -21.94 9.55 3.01
C ARG A 93 -23.14 9.30 2.10
N GLN A 94 -22.93 9.44 0.78
CA GLN A 94 -23.91 9.12 -0.26
C GLN A 94 -23.14 8.53 -1.44
N ARG A 95 -23.61 7.40 -1.98
CA ARG A 95 -22.98 6.78 -3.16
C ARG A 95 -23.41 7.52 -4.42
N LYS A 96 -22.48 8.28 -5.01
CA LYS A 96 -22.62 9.04 -6.26
C LYS A 96 -21.32 8.89 -7.07
N GLY A 97 -21.14 7.75 -7.73
CA GLY A 97 -19.94 7.46 -8.51
C GLY A 97 -19.63 5.97 -8.60
N ARG A 98 -18.42 5.67 -9.07
CA ARG A 98 -17.90 4.33 -9.26
C ARG A 98 -16.90 3.98 -8.17
N SER A 99 -16.99 2.79 -7.58
CA SER A 99 -16.05 2.34 -6.55
C SER A 99 -14.67 2.07 -7.15
N LEU A 100 -13.64 2.18 -6.32
CA LEU A 100 -12.24 2.01 -6.73
C LEU A 100 -11.46 1.21 -5.68
N ILE A 101 -10.65 0.26 -6.13
CA ILE A 101 -9.56 -0.31 -5.34
C ILE A 101 -8.27 0.41 -5.76
N LEU A 102 -7.51 0.86 -4.77
CA LEU A 102 -6.12 1.27 -4.92
C LEU A 102 -5.26 0.21 -4.24
N GLN A 103 -4.48 -0.54 -5.00
CA GLN A 103 -3.69 -1.65 -4.47
C GLN A 103 -2.19 -1.40 -4.63
N GLY A 104 -1.41 -1.87 -3.68
CA GLY A 104 0.03 -1.99 -3.84
C GLY A 104 0.61 -3.00 -2.87
N HIS A 105 1.80 -3.50 -3.19
CA HIS A 105 2.50 -4.46 -2.36
C HIS A 105 3.56 -3.80 -1.48
N VAL A 106 3.86 -4.45 -0.37
CA VAL A 106 4.90 -3.99 0.57
C VAL A 106 6.02 -5.00 0.77
N ASP A 107 5.88 -6.23 0.27
CA ASP A 107 6.99 -7.16 0.19
C ASP A 107 8.06 -6.64 -0.77
N VAL A 108 9.31 -7.02 -0.52
CA VAL A 108 10.43 -6.58 -1.36
C VAL A 108 11.37 -7.74 -1.63
N VAL A 109 11.96 -7.77 -2.82
CA VAL A 109 13.04 -8.72 -3.11
C VAL A 109 14.31 -8.44 -2.28
N PRO A 110 15.18 -9.44 -2.09
CA PRO A 110 16.49 -9.24 -1.46
C PRO A 110 17.26 -8.06 -2.08
N ALA A 111 17.94 -7.30 -1.22
CA ALA A 111 18.72 -6.13 -1.66
C ALA A 111 20.01 -6.51 -2.41
N GLY A 112 20.42 -7.77 -2.36
CA GLY A 112 21.73 -8.21 -2.86
C GLY A 112 22.87 -7.77 -1.94
N PRO A 113 24.14 -7.81 -2.43
CA PRO A 113 25.31 -7.52 -1.62
C PRO A 113 25.36 -6.05 -1.18
N ALA A 114 25.47 -5.80 0.12
CA ALA A 114 25.38 -4.46 0.71
C ALA A 114 26.53 -3.54 0.25
N GLU A 115 27.71 -4.10 -0.03
CA GLU A 115 28.90 -3.39 -0.50
C GLU A 115 28.76 -2.78 -1.90
N GLN A 116 27.77 -3.23 -2.69
CA GLN A 116 27.47 -2.65 -3.99
C GLN A 116 26.53 -1.44 -3.90
N TRP A 117 25.97 -1.18 -2.72
CA TRP A 117 25.12 -0.02 -2.48
C TRP A 117 25.95 1.18 -2.01
N THR A 118 25.65 2.37 -2.56
CA THR A 118 26.25 3.62 -2.08
C THR A 118 25.80 4.00 -0.66
N SER A 119 24.59 3.59 -0.27
CA SER A 119 24.02 3.75 1.07
C SER A 119 23.30 2.45 1.44
N PRO A 120 23.30 2.01 2.71
CA PRO A 120 22.67 0.74 3.08
C PRO A 120 21.22 0.64 2.57
N PRO A 121 20.79 -0.50 2.03
CA PRO A 121 19.54 -0.61 1.27
C PRO A 121 18.29 -0.30 2.10
N PHE A 122 18.32 -0.52 3.41
CA PHE A 122 17.21 -0.22 4.32
C PHE A 122 17.50 1.03 5.19
N GLU A 123 18.47 1.85 4.80
CA GLU A 123 18.69 3.18 5.35
C GLU A 123 18.32 4.21 4.27
N PRO A 124 17.07 4.71 4.26
CA PRO A 124 16.60 5.61 3.22
C PRO A 124 17.48 6.87 3.17
N SER A 125 17.99 7.18 1.99
CA SER A 125 18.93 8.28 1.77
C SER A 125 18.46 9.17 0.63
N GLU A 126 18.35 10.47 0.89
CA GLU A 126 18.00 11.46 -0.13
C GLU A 126 19.25 12.02 -0.79
N ARG A 127 19.32 11.96 -2.13
CA ARG A 127 20.42 12.55 -2.91
C ARG A 127 19.90 13.06 -4.25
N GLY A 128 20.17 14.34 -4.54
CA GLY A 128 19.84 14.95 -5.83
C GLY A 128 18.36 14.90 -6.19
N GLY A 129 17.46 15.04 -5.20
CA GLY A 129 16.00 14.98 -5.41
C GLY A 129 15.42 13.56 -5.50
N TRP A 130 16.24 12.52 -5.25
CA TRP A 130 15.81 11.13 -5.25
C TRP A 130 15.91 10.52 -3.86
N LEU A 131 14.96 9.65 -3.52
CA LEU A 131 15.01 8.80 -2.34
C LEU A 131 15.52 7.41 -2.72
N TYR A 132 16.64 7.00 -2.14
CA TYR A 132 17.26 5.70 -2.38
C TYR A 132 17.01 4.74 -1.22
N GLY A 133 16.63 3.51 -1.55
CA GLY A 133 16.49 2.38 -0.64
C GLY A 133 15.71 1.24 -1.30
N ARG A 134 15.89 0.01 -0.83
CA ARG A 134 15.12 -1.15 -1.28
C ARG A 134 13.65 -0.93 -0.94
N GLY A 135 12.80 -1.10 -1.95
CA GLY A 135 11.36 -0.85 -1.82
C GLY A 135 10.95 0.59 -2.12
N ALA A 136 11.89 1.55 -2.15
CA ALA A 136 11.56 2.96 -2.35
C ALA A 136 10.97 3.22 -3.73
N GLY A 137 11.46 2.54 -4.77
CA GLY A 137 10.92 2.61 -6.13
C GLY A 137 9.87 1.55 -6.46
N ASP A 138 9.94 0.38 -5.82
CA ASP A 138 9.13 -0.80 -6.13
C ASP A 138 8.70 -1.55 -4.85
N MET A 139 7.46 -1.40 -4.37
CA MET A 139 6.53 -0.31 -4.75
C MET A 139 5.99 0.46 -3.54
N LYS A 140 6.80 0.58 -2.47
CA LYS A 140 6.39 1.30 -1.24
C LYS A 140 6.03 2.76 -1.50
N ASN A 141 6.62 3.39 -2.52
CA ASN A 141 6.21 4.73 -3.00
C ASN A 141 4.79 4.74 -3.56
N GLY A 142 4.39 3.73 -4.34
CA GLY A 142 3.05 3.57 -4.88
C GLY A 142 2.01 3.40 -3.78
N VAL A 143 2.29 2.52 -2.81
CA VAL A 143 1.46 2.37 -1.60
C VAL A 143 1.32 3.71 -0.88
N THR A 144 2.44 4.39 -0.63
CA THR A 144 2.44 5.70 0.02
C THR A 144 1.63 6.73 -0.77
N ALA A 145 1.79 6.80 -2.10
CA ALA A 145 1.05 7.71 -2.96
C ALA A 145 -0.46 7.44 -2.92
N ASN A 146 -0.88 6.17 -2.97
CA ASN A 146 -2.29 5.77 -2.88
C ASN A 146 -2.93 6.26 -1.58
N LEU A 147 -2.26 6.02 -0.44
CA LEU A 147 -2.73 6.42 0.88
C LEU A 147 -2.87 7.96 0.98
N TYR A 148 -1.85 8.69 0.56
CA TYR A 148 -1.80 10.15 0.68
C TYR A 148 -2.64 10.89 -0.35
N ALA A 149 -2.91 10.30 -1.53
CA ALA A 149 -3.82 10.90 -2.51
C ALA A 149 -5.24 11.08 -1.94
N VAL A 150 -5.72 10.09 -1.19
CA VAL A 150 -7.05 10.17 -0.57
C VAL A 150 -7.04 11.03 0.68
N GLU A 151 -5.95 11.06 1.44
CA GLU A 151 -5.79 11.99 2.56
C GLU A 151 -5.74 13.45 2.07
N ALA A 152 -5.03 13.74 0.98
CA ALA A 152 -5.01 15.07 0.37
C ALA A 152 -6.41 15.51 -0.07
N LEU A 153 -7.19 14.60 -0.65
CA LEU A 153 -8.59 14.86 -0.98
C LEU A 153 -9.42 15.19 0.27
N LYS A 154 -9.22 14.47 1.39
CA LYS A 154 -9.87 14.77 2.68
C LYS A 154 -9.46 16.14 3.22
N ARG A 155 -8.16 16.47 3.20
CA ARG A 155 -7.63 17.78 3.65
C ARG A 155 -8.14 18.95 2.82
N ALA A 156 -8.38 18.73 1.53
CA ALA A 156 -9.02 19.71 0.66
C ALA A 156 -10.55 19.84 0.88
N GLY A 157 -11.11 19.21 1.92
CA GLY A 157 -12.52 19.28 2.29
C GLY A 157 -13.43 18.36 1.45
N MET A 158 -12.85 17.40 0.73
CA MET A 158 -13.56 16.50 -0.17
C MET A 158 -13.53 15.05 0.33
N GLN A 159 -14.25 14.15 -0.33
CA GLN A 159 -14.20 12.71 -0.07
C GLN A 159 -14.48 11.94 -1.36
N PRO A 160 -14.00 10.69 -1.50
CA PRO A 160 -14.50 9.80 -2.53
C PRO A 160 -16.02 9.65 -2.42
N ALA A 161 -16.72 9.74 -3.56
CA ALA A 161 -18.17 9.68 -3.64
C ALA A 161 -18.73 8.26 -3.82
N ALA A 162 -17.85 7.25 -3.83
CA ALA A 162 -18.18 5.82 -3.88
C ALA A 162 -17.26 5.07 -2.91
N PRO A 163 -17.55 3.79 -2.58
CA PRO A 163 -16.64 2.98 -1.78
C PRO A 163 -15.23 2.97 -2.39
N LEU A 164 -14.21 3.15 -1.53
CA LEU A 164 -12.82 3.06 -1.92
C LEU A 164 -12.07 2.15 -0.95
N TYR A 165 -11.26 1.25 -1.49
CA TYR A 165 -10.46 0.30 -0.72
C TYR A 165 -8.98 0.55 -0.96
N GLN A 166 -8.24 0.82 0.11
CA GLN A 166 -6.78 0.94 0.10
C GLN A 166 -6.21 -0.43 0.48
N GLN A 167 -5.69 -1.18 -0.49
CA GLN A 167 -5.19 -2.53 -0.28
C GLN A 167 -3.66 -2.53 -0.23
N SER A 168 -3.11 -2.94 0.91
CA SER A 168 -1.68 -3.22 1.09
C SER A 168 -1.51 -4.73 1.19
N VAL A 169 -0.88 -5.30 0.16
CA VAL A 169 -0.74 -6.76 0.02
C VAL A 169 0.71 -7.21 0.15
N ILE A 170 0.88 -8.51 0.31
CA ILE A 170 2.17 -9.21 0.32
C ILE A 170 2.24 -10.23 -0.83
N GLU A 171 3.37 -10.91 -0.95
CA GLU A 171 3.62 -12.02 -1.88
C GLU A 171 3.58 -11.63 -3.37
N GLU A 172 3.56 -10.35 -3.74
CA GLU A 172 3.55 -9.93 -5.15
C GLU A 172 4.83 -10.35 -5.88
N GLU A 173 5.97 -10.20 -5.22
CA GLU A 173 7.31 -10.47 -5.77
C GLU A 173 7.60 -11.97 -5.96
N CYS A 174 6.63 -12.85 -5.64
CA CYS A 174 6.79 -14.29 -5.75
C CYS A 174 5.58 -15.04 -6.33
N THR A 175 4.36 -14.79 -5.83
CA THR A 175 3.18 -15.62 -6.16
C THR A 175 1.96 -14.83 -6.60
N GLY A 176 1.76 -13.62 -6.07
CA GLY A 176 0.52 -12.86 -6.22
C GLY A 176 -0.61 -13.30 -5.28
N ASN A 177 -0.35 -14.22 -4.34
CA ASN A 177 -1.38 -14.76 -3.45
C ASN A 177 -1.98 -13.69 -2.53
N GLY A 178 -1.23 -12.66 -2.12
CA GLY A 178 -1.81 -11.55 -1.35
C GLY A 178 -2.88 -10.79 -2.13
N ALA A 179 -2.66 -10.52 -3.42
CA ALA A 179 -3.68 -9.91 -4.27
C ALA A 179 -4.90 -10.84 -4.45
N LEU A 180 -4.68 -12.14 -4.68
CA LEU A 180 -5.76 -13.12 -4.77
C LEU A 180 -6.58 -13.19 -3.48
N ALA A 181 -5.93 -13.14 -2.32
CA ALA A 181 -6.59 -13.20 -1.03
C ALA A 181 -7.57 -12.02 -0.84
N THR A 182 -7.31 -10.84 -1.39
CA THR A 182 -8.28 -9.72 -1.30
C THR A 182 -9.54 -9.99 -2.11
N ILE A 183 -9.41 -10.65 -3.26
CA ILE A 183 -10.55 -11.07 -4.11
C ILE A 183 -11.39 -12.10 -3.37
N LEU A 184 -10.74 -13.13 -2.79
CA LEU A 184 -11.42 -14.20 -2.05
C LEU A 184 -12.07 -13.70 -0.76
N ARG A 185 -11.47 -12.68 -0.13
CA ARG A 185 -12.05 -11.95 1.02
C ARG A 185 -13.33 -11.18 0.66
N GLY A 186 -13.61 -11.01 -0.64
CA GLY A 186 -14.85 -10.43 -1.16
C GLY A 186 -14.73 -8.96 -1.58
N TYR A 187 -13.53 -8.39 -1.65
CA TYR A 187 -13.35 -7.01 -2.11
C TYR A 187 -13.58 -6.90 -3.62
N GLN A 188 -14.49 -6.02 -4.01
CA GLN A 188 -14.83 -5.74 -5.40
C GLN A 188 -15.05 -4.24 -5.62
N ALA A 189 -14.68 -3.75 -6.80
CA ALA A 189 -14.91 -2.37 -7.20
C ALA A 189 -15.14 -2.24 -8.71
N ASP A 190 -15.68 -1.11 -9.14
CA ASP A 190 -15.89 -0.79 -10.55
C ASP A 190 -14.57 -0.55 -11.32
N GLY A 191 -13.46 -0.29 -10.59
CA GLY A 191 -12.12 -0.17 -11.12
C GLY A 191 -11.05 -0.54 -10.09
N VAL A 192 -9.86 -0.90 -10.57
CA VAL A 192 -8.66 -1.19 -9.78
C VAL A 192 -7.50 -0.40 -10.37
N LEU A 193 -6.70 0.24 -9.52
CA LEU A 193 -5.44 0.88 -9.86
C LEU A 193 -4.32 0.33 -8.97
#